data_AF-A0A9X6GHV4-F1
#
_entry.id   AF-A0A9X6GHV4-F1
#
_cell.length_a   1.000
_cell.length_b   1.000
_cell.length_c   1.000
_cell.angle_alpha   90.00
_cell.angle_beta   90.00
_cell.angle_gamma   90.00
#
_symmetry.space_group_name_H-M   'P 1'
#
loop_
_entity.id
_entity.type
_entity.pdbx_description
1 polymer ?
#
loop_
_entity_poly.entity_id
_entity_poly.type
_entity_poly.pdbx_seq_one_letter_code
_entity_poly.pdbx_strand_id
1 'polypeptide(L)' 'MRLFVGLDVSSFDMKVCFLNGDGEKLDSFSVSNDLPGATTLKEKLLQCVAGKEVD' A
#
# COMPACT_ATOMS: atom_id res chain seq x y z
N MET A 1 13.99 -3.34 -6.27
CA MET A 1 12.96 -2.31 -6.59
C MET A 1 12.65 -1.50 -5.33
N ARG A 2 12.56 -0.15 -5.41
CA ARG A 2 12.08 0.68 -4.29
C ARG A 2 10.56 0.86 -4.38
N LEU A 3 9.85 0.52 -3.31
CA LEU A 3 8.41 0.72 -3.15
C LEU A 3 8.18 1.82 -2.10
N PHE A 4 7.44 2.86 -2.48
CA PHE A 4 6.96 3.88 -1.55
C PHE A 4 5.46 3.68 -1.31
N VAL A 5 5.05 3.81 -0.06
CA VAL A 5 3.65 3.66 0.35
C VAL A 5 3.22 4.91 1.08
N GLY A 6 2.32 5.68 0.48
CA GLY A 6 1.65 6.80 1.12
C GLY A 6 0.38 6.32 1.83
N LEU A 7 0.23 6.72 3.09
CA LEU A 7 -0.96 6.47 3.91
C LEU A 7 -1.54 7.80 4.38
N ASP A 8 -2.79 8.06 4.00
CA ASP A 8 -3.59 9.17 4.52
C ASP A 8 -4.69 8.58 5.40
N VAL A 9 -4.55 8.75 6.70
CA VAL A 9 -5.35 8.07 7.73
C VAL A 9 -6.38 9.05 8.29
N SER A 10 -7.65 8.67 8.17
CA SER A 10 -8.77 9.37 8.84
C SER A 10 -9.38 8.50 9.94
N SER A 11 -10.37 9.02 10.64
CA SER A 11 -11.15 8.26 11.62
C SER A 11 -12.03 7.16 11.00
N PHE A 12 -12.24 7.16 9.68
CA PHE A 12 -13.13 6.21 9.00
C PHE A 12 -12.34 5.22 8.14
N ASP A 13 -11.46 5.74 7.30
CA ASP A 13 -10.70 4.97 6.34
C ASP A 13 -9.24 5.43 6.25
N MET A 14 -8.41 4.53 5.73
CA MET A 14 -7.04 4.79 5.33
C MET A 14 -6.96 4.75 3.81
N LYS A 15 -6.63 5.88 3.20
CA LYS A 15 -6.32 5.97 1.78
C LYS A 15 -4.87 5.61 1.57
N VAL A 16 -4.64 4.75 0.59
CA VAL A 16 -3.34 4.15 0.31
C VAL A 16 -2.96 4.46 -1.13
N CYS A 17 -1.69 4.80 -1.34
CA CYS A 17 -1.11 4.98 -2.67
C CYS A 17 0.27 4.32 -2.72
N PHE A 18 0.47 3.42 -3.67
CA PHE A 18 1.76 2.77 -3.92
C PHE A 18 2.46 3.46 -5.08
N LEU A 19 3.74 3.79 -4.90
CA LEU A 19 4.59 4.38 -5.92
C LEU A 19 5.89 3.57 -6.07
N ASN A 20 6.47 3.53 -7.27
CA ASN A 20 7.80 2.97 -7.50
C ASN A 20 8.92 4.02 -7.35
N GLY A 21 10.17 3.59 -7.54
CA GLY A 21 11.38 4.43 -7.52
C GLY A 21 11.34 5.64 -8.46
N ASP A 22 10.61 5.52 -9.57
CA ASP A 22 10.50 6.52 -10.63
C ASP A 22 9.33 7.50 -10.39
N GLY A 23 8.59 7.33 -9.30
CA GLY A 23 7.41 8.13 -8.97
C GLY A 23 6.13 7.71 -9.71
N GLU A 24 6.15 6.57 -10.40
CA GLU A 24 4.98 6.00 -11.05
C GLU A 24 4.03 5.42 -10.00
N LYS A 25 2.73 5.71 -10.15
CA LYS A 25 1.69 5.16 -9.29
C LYS A 25 1.36 3.73 -9.69
N LEU A 26 1.64 2.79 -8.79
CA LEU A 26 1.40 1.36 -8.95
C LEU A 26 -0.03 0.95 -8.58
N ASP A 27 -0.55 1.44 -7.45
CA ASP A 27 -1.90 1.13 -6.97
C ASP A 27 -2.42 2.27 -6.09
N SER A 28 -3.74 2.41 -5.97
CA SER A 28 -4.36 3.25 -4.95
C SER A 28 -5.75 2.78 -4.61
N PHE A 29 -6.00 2.68 -3.31
CA PHE A 29 -7.22 2.10 -2.75
C PHE A 29 -7.47 2.68 -1.35
N SER A 30 -8.69 2.51 -0.85
CA SER A 30 -9.04 2.78 0.55
C SER A 30 -9.27 1.46 1.28
N VAL A 31 -8.88 1.41 2.55
CA VAL A 31 -9.27 0.36 3.50
C VAL A 31 -9.88 0.98 4.74
N SER A 32 -10.72 0.25 5.47
CA SER A 32 -11.22 0.71 6.77
C SER A 32 -10.08 0.98 7.74
N ASN A 33 -10.23 1.97 8.64
CA ASN A 33 -9.28 2.20 9.72
C ASN A 33 -9.52 1.26 10.91
N ASP A 34 -9.39 -0.04 10.64
CA ASP A 34 -9.55 -1.11 11.61
C ASP A 34 -8.58 -2.27 11.32
N LEU A 35 -8.58 -3.28 12.20
CA LEU A 35 -7.71 -4.44 12.07
C LEU A 35 -7.93 -5.23 10.76
N PRO A 36 -9.18 -5.50 10.31
CA PRO A 36 -9.44 -6.05 8.99
C PRO A 36 -8.81 -5.24 7.85
N GLY A 37 -9.01 -3.92 7.83
CA GLY A 37 -8.45 -3.03 6.81
C GLY A 37 -6.93 -3.02 6.79
N ALA A 38 -6.29 -3.00 7.97
CA ALA A 38 -4.85 -3.14 8.11
C ALA A 38 -4.34 -4.50 7.59
N THR A 39 -5.12 -5.57 7.80
CA THR A 39 -4.80 -6.91 7.28
C THR A 39 -4.86 -6.91 5.75
N THR A 40 -5.91 -6.33 5.16
CA THR A 40 -6.04 -6.20 3.70
C THR A 40 -4.90 -5.37 3.10
N LEU A 41 -4.52 -4.26 3.74
CA LEU A 41 -3.37 -3.45 3.32
C LEU A 41 -2.08 -4.28 3.32
N LYS A 42 -1.82 -5.04 4.38
CA LYS A 42 -0.63 -5.91 4.48
C LYS A 42 -0.58 -6.93 3.34
N GLU A 43 -1.70 -7.62 3.07
CA GLU A 43 -1.77 -8.61 1.98
C GLU A 43 -1.51 -7.96 0.61
N LYS A 44 -2.10 -6.79 0.34
CA LYS A 44 -1.85 -6.03 -0.90
C LYS A 44 -0.40 -5.58 -1.04
N LEU A 45 0.23 -5.18 0.06
CA LEU A 45 1.64 -4.79 0.06
C LEU A 45 2.52 -6.01 -0.28
N LEU A 46 2.29 -7.15 0.35
CA LEU A 46 2.99 -8.41 0.06
C LEU A 46 2.80 -8.85 -1.39
N GLN A 47 1.59 -8.76 -1.93
CA GLN A 47 1.32 -9.06 -3.34
C GLN A 47 2.04 -8.11 -4.30
N CYS A 48 2.17 -6.82 -3.94
CA CYS A 48 2.84 -5.83 -4.79
C CYS A 48 4.36 -6.08 -4.92
N VAL A 49 4.97 -6.65 -3.87
CA VAL A 49 6.40 -6.99 -3.82
C VAL A 49 6.67 -8.46 -4.19
N ALA A 50 5.65 -9.30 -4.28
CA ALA A 50 5.81 -10.71 -4.64
C ALA A 50 6.49 -10.86 -6.01
N GLY A 51 7.57 -11.65 -6.06
CA GLY A 51 8.35 -11.88 -7.27
C GLY A 51 9.27 -10.72 -7.68
N LYS A 52 9.42 -9.69 -6.85
CA LYS A 52 10.33 -8.57 -7.09
C LYS A 52 11.47 -8.62 -6.09
N GLU A 53 12.71 -8.60 -6.59
CA GLU A 53 13.89 -8.48 -5.72
C GLU A 53 13.86 -7.12 -5.02
N VAL A 54 13.85 -7.17 -3.70
CA VAL A 54 13.96 -6.01 -2.82
C VAL A 54 15.45 -5.89 -2.52
N ASP A 55 16.03 -4.76 -2.91
CA ASP A 55 17.47 -4.47 -2.78
C ASP A 55 17.76 -3.91 -1.37
#